data_AF-A0A536RHS4-F1
#
_entry.id   AF-A0A536RHS4-F1
#
_cell.length_a   1.000
_cell.length_b   1.000
_cell.length_c   1.000
_cell.angle_alpha   90.00
_cell.angle_beta   90.00
_cell.angle_gamma   90.00
#
_symmetry.space_group_name_H-M   'P 1'
#
loop_
_entity.id
_entity.type
_entity.pdbx_description
1 polymer ?
#
loop_
_entity_poly.entity_id
_entity_poly.type
_entity_poly.pdbx_seq_one_letter_code
_entity_poly.pdbx_strand_id
1 'polypeptide(L)' 'MLIDRGAIVREGDHWVATDKVAGIEIPDTLHGLLLARIDRLPAESRRALRVASVIGRQFGVTILESLLRSKTQ' A
#
# COMPACT_ATOMS: atom_id res chain seq x y z
N MET A 1 -4.64 -4.43 5.19
CA MET A 1 -4.19 -4.91 6.52
C MET A 1 -5.42 -5.08 7.40
N LEU A 2 -5.30 -5.65 8.60
CA LEU A 2 -6.43 -6.08 9.43
C LEU A 2 -7.60 -5.07 9.48
N ILE A 3 -7.28 -3.78 9.61
CA ILE A 3 -8.26 -2.69 9.55
C ILE A 3 -8.81 -2.49 8.12
N ASP A 4 -7.94 -2.35 7.10
CA ASP A 4 -8.38 -2.21 5.69
C ASP A 4 -9.19 -3.42 5.16
N ARG A 5 -9.04 -4.60 5.78
CA ARG A 5 -9.79 -5.83 5.45
C ARG A 5 -11.08 -5.94 6.29
N GLY A 6 -11.34 -4.99 7.19
CA GLY A 6 -12.47 -5.01 8.12
C GLY A 6 -12.40 -6.14 9.14
N ALA A 7 -11.22 -6.71 9.35
CA ALA A 7 -10.99 -7.78 10.31
C ALA A 7 -10.89 -7.27 11.74
N ILE A 8 -10.43 -6.02 11.88
CA ILE A 8 -10.52 -5.25 13.12
C ILE A 8 -11.27 -3.97 12.80
N VAL A 9 -12.29 -3.67 13.58
CA VAL A 9 -13.10 -2.46 13.48
C VAL A 9 -13.03 -1.67 14.78
N ARG A 10 -13.27 -0.37 14.70
CA ARG A 10 -13.33 0.49 15.89
C ARG A 10 -14.78 0.64 16.33
N GLU A 11 -15.06 0.25 17.57
CA GLU A 11 -16.35 0.41 18.23
C GLU A 11 -16.17 1.34 19.43
N GLY A 12 -16.57 2.61 19.26
CA GLY A 12 -16.28 3.67 20.23
C GLY A 12 -14.78 3.85 20.44
N ASP A 13 -14.32 3.60 21.66
CA ASP A 13 -12.90 3.67 22.05
C ASP A 13 -12.19 2.31 22.10
N HIS A 14 -12.85 1.25 21.65
CA HIS A 14 -12.27 -0.08 21.61
C HIS A 14 -12.06 -0.57 20.18
N TRP A 15 -11.03 -1.39 19.99
CA TRP A 15 -10.81 -2.13 18.74
C TRP A 15 -11.30 -3.56 18.91
N VAL A 16 -12.23 -3.97 18.05
CA VAL A 16 -12.90 -5.27 18.12
C VAL A 16 -12.53 -6.10 16.89
N ALA A 17 -12.15 -7.36 17.12
CA ALA A 17 -11.92 -8.32 16.06
C ALA A 17 -13.26 -8.87 15.55
N THR A 18 -13.43 -8.92 14.24
CA THR A 18 -14.61 -9.52 13.59
C THR A 18 -14.34 -11.00 13.27
N ASP A 19 -15.36 -11.73 12.85
CA ASP A 19 -15.23 -13.14 12.41
C ASP A 19 -14.23 -13.32 11.25
N LYS A 20 -13.92 -12.24 10.52
CA LYS A 20 -12.91 -12.23 9.45
C LYS A 20 -11.48 -12.35 9.98
N VAL A 21 -11.22 -12.11 11.27
CA VAL A 21 -9.89 -12.26 11.86
C VAL A 21 -9.43 -13.72 11.85
N ALA A 22 -10.36 -14.67 12.01
CA ALA A 22 -10.03 -16.10 12.11
C ALA A 22 -9.42 -16.69 10.84
N GLY A 23 -9.66 -16.08 9.67
CA GLY A 23 -9.12 -16.52 8.38
C GLY A 23 -7.94 -15.69 7.88
N ILE A 24 -7.38 -14.78 8.69
CA ILE A 24 -6.26 -13.94 8.25
C ILE A 24 -4.94 -14.53 8.67
N GLU A 25 -4.17 -14.95 7.67
CA GLU A 25 -2.74 -15.20 7.82
C GLU A 25 -2.02 -13.87 8.08
N ILE A 26 -1.37 -13.80 9.23
CA ILE A 26 -0.44 -12.71 9.53
C ILE A 26 0.88 -13.06 8.83
N PRO A 27 1.33 -12.24 7.87
CA PRO A 27 2.56 -12.54 7.15
C PRO A 27 3.78 -12.48 8.07
N ASP A 28 4.70 -13.43 7.87
CA ASP A 28 5.89 -13.66 8.71
C ASP A 28 6.89 -12.50 8.68
N THR A 29 6.81 -11.63 7.67
CA THR A 29 7.74 -10.52 7.51
C THR A 29 7.03 -9.22 7.14
N LEU A 30 7.54 -8.10 7.68
CA LEU A 30 7.13 -6.76 7.27
C LEU A 30 7.34 -6.55 5.76
N HIS A 31 8.37 -7.16 5.18
CA HIS A 31 8.64 -7.06 3.74
C HIS A 31 7.53 -7.69 2.90
N GLY A 32 7.14 -8.94 3.21
CA GLY A 32 6.05 -9.63 2.53
C GLY A 32 4.71 -8.91 2.73
N LEU A 33 4.50 -8.35 3.91
CA LEU A 33 3.33 -7.53 4.24
C LEU A 33 3.24 -6.25 3.39
N LEU A 34 4.37 -5.56 3.18
CA LEU A 34 4.44 -4.36 2.35
C LEU A 34 4.22 -4.69 0.87
N LEU A 35 4.86 -5.75 0.36
CA LEU A 35 4.66 -6.21 -1.02
C LEU A 35 3.19 -6.56 -1.28
N ALA A 36 2.56 -7.31 -0.38
CA ALA A 36 1.13 -7.64 -0.49
C ALA A 36 0.22 -6.40 -0.49
N ARG A 37 0.62 -5.29 0.14
CA ARG A 37 -0.12 -4.04 0.10
C ARG A 37 0.09 -3.31 -1.23
N ILE A 38 1.34 -3.28 -1.74
CA ILE A 38 1.67 -2.73 -3.06
C ILE A 38 0.94 -3.51 -4.17
N ASP A 39 0.81 -4.83 -4.02
CA ASP A 39 0.17 -5.70 -5.00
C ASP A 39 -1.33 -5.48 -5.15
N ARG A 40 -1.96 -4.80 -4.19
CA ARG A 40 -3.40 -4.48 -4.23
C ARG A 40 -3.65 -3.07 -4.75
N LEU A 41 -2.60 -2.30 -5.04
CA LEU A 41 -2.75 -0.95 -5.58
C LEU A 41 -3.24 -0.97 -7.04
N PRO A 42 -4.07 0.01 -7.45
CA PRO A 42 -4.40 0.24 -8.85
C PRO A 42 -3.16 0.38 -9.72
N ALA A 43 -3.29 0.05 -11.01
CA ALA A 43 -2.17 0.03 -11.95
C ALA A 43 -1.42 1.38 -12.01
N GLU A 44 -2.15 2.49 -11.97
CA GLU A 44 -1.60 3.85 -11.98
C GLU A 44 -0.76 4.15 -10.74
N SER A 45 -1.26 3.81 -9.55
CA SER A 45 -0.53 3.96 -8.29
C SER A 45 0.72 3.09 -8.26
N ARG A 46 0.64 1.86 -8.78
CA ARG A 46 1.80 0.96 -8.86
C ARG A 46 2.87 1.48 -9.82
N ARG A 47 2.45 2.08 -10.93
CA ARG A 47 3.33 2.78 -11.87
C ARG A 47 4.02 3.97 -11.20
N ALA A 48 3.29 4.77 -10.44
CA ALA A 48 3.86 5.90 -9.67
C ALA A 48 4.94 5.44 -8.69
N LEU A 49 4.69 4.38 -7.92
CA LEU A 49 5.68 3.81 -7.00
C LEU A 49 6.95 3.31 -7.70
N ARG A 50 6.81 2.66 -8.85
CA ARG A 50 7.95 2.16 -9.64
C ARG A 50 8.80 3.29 -10.22
N VAL A 51 8.18 4.38 -10.64
CA VAL A 51 8.92 5.56 -11.11
C VAL A 51 9.60 6.26 -9.94
N ALA A 52 8.91 6.39 -8.80
CA ALA A 52 9.46 6.98 -7.59
C ALA A 52 10.69 6.23 -7.04
N SER A 53 10.72 4.89 -7.15
CA SER A 53 11.77 4.05 -6.54
C SER A 53 13.18 4.31 -7.06
N VAL A 54 13.33 4.98 -8.21
CA VAL A 54 14.63 5.29 -8.82
C VAL A 54 15.05 6.76 -8.68
N ILE A 55 14.19 7.63 -8.14
CA ILE A 55 14.49 9.06 -8.00
C ILE A 55 15.42 9.31 -6.80
N GLY A 56 15.18 8.62 -5.68
CA GLY A 56 15.91 8.78 -4.43
C GLY A 56 15.00 8.64 -3.21
N ARG A 57 15.57 8.73 -1.99
CA ARG A 57 14.79 8.62 -0.74
C ARG A 57 13.83 9.78 -0.52
N GLN A 58 14.17 10.97 -1.02
CA GLN A 58 13.38 12.18 -0.94
C GLN A 58 13.44 12.89 -2.29
N PHE A 59 12.28 13.32 -2.79
CA PHE A 59 12.16 14.02 -4.06
C PHE A 59 10.90 14.88 -4.07
N GLY A 60 10.88 15.92 -4.90
CA GLY A 60 9.71 16.78 -5.09
C GLY A 60 8.64 16.10 -5.93
N VAL A 61 7.36 16.35 -5.61
CA VAL A 61 6.21 15.79 -6.36
C VAL A 61 6.24 16.17 -7.84
N THR A 62 6.71 17.37 -8.17
CA THR A 62 6.82 17.88 -9.55
C THR A 62 7.77 17.06 -10.42
N ILE A 63 8.82 16.47 -9.83
CA ILE A 63 9.76 15.58 -10.52
C ILE A 63 9.05 14.28 -10.88
N LEU A 64 8.34 13.68 -9.91
CA LEU A 64 7.58 12.45 -10.13
C LEU A 64 6.52 12.65 -11.23
N GLU A 65 5.75 13.74 -11.16
CA GLU A 65 4.77 14.06 -12.19
C GLU A 65 5.38 14.20 -13.59
N SER A 66 6.53 14.85 -13.70
CA SER A 66 7.22 15.05 -14.98
C SER A 66 7.65 13.71 -15.59
N LEU A 67 8.15 12.79 -14.77
CA LEU A 67 8.51 11.44 -15.21
C LEU A 67 7.29 10.56 -15.53
N LEU A 68 6.16 10.78 -14.86
CA LEU A 68 4.93 10.05 -15.17
C LEU A 68 4.36 10.47 -16.53
N ARG A 69 4.54 11.74 -16.92
CA ARG A 69 4.15 12.29 -18.23
C ARG A 69 5.08 11.89 -19.37
N SER A 70 6.37 11.63 -19.10
CA SER A 70 7.40 11.45 -20.14
C SER A 70 7.41 10.07 -20.84
N LYS A 71 6.40 9.21 -20.63
CA LYS A 71 6.34 7.85 -21.19
C LYS A 71 5.32 7.70 -22.34
N THR A 72 5.26 8.70 -23.21
CA THR A 72 4.55 8.66 -24.50
C THR A 72 5.53 8.63 -25.69
N GLN A 73 6.71 8.03 -25.53
CA GLN A 73 7.59 7.68 -26.65
C GLN A 73 7.84 6.17 -26.65
#